data_AF-A0A0Q5LES4-F1
#
_entry.id   AF-A0A0Q5LES4-F1
#
_cell.length_a   1.000
_cell.length_b   1.000
_cell.length_c   1.000
_cell.angle_alpha   90.00
_cell.angle_beta   90.00
_cell.angle_gamma   90.00
#
_symmetry.space_group_name_H-M   'P 1'
#
loop_
_entity.id
_entity.type
_entity.pdbx_description
1 polymer ?
#
loop_
_entity_poly.entity_id
_entity_poly.type
_entity_poly.pdbx_seq_one_letter_code
_entity_poly.pdbx_strand_id
1 'polypeptide(L)' 'MIVLHCTDYLPEVGGGYVCIVAPRMLRHVTTESTVVALRAVGMAPRDIGAQGFYDILTSLSIPRSELRTGADYSRR' A
#
# COMPACT_ATOMS: atom_id res chain seq x y z
N MET A 1 -6.57 3.76 8.93
CA MET A 1 -5.45 2.98 8.37
C MET A 1 -6.05 1.78 7.67
N ILE A 2 -5.68 1.53 6.41
CA ILE A 2 -6.19 0.41 5.62
C ILE A 2 -5.03 -0.33 4.96
N VAL A 3 -5.23 -1.61 4.66
CA VAL A 3 -4.26 -2.44 3.94
C VAL A 3 -4.73 -2.58 2.51
N LEU A 4 -3.89 -2.23 1.55
CA LEU A 4 -4.16 -2.33 0.12
C LEU A 4 -3.26 -3.39 -0.49
N HIS A 5 -3.80 -4.13 -1.45
CA HIS A 5 -3.06 -4.99 -2.33
C HIS A 5 -3.37 -4.61 -3.77
N CYS A 6 -2.38 -4.09 -4.48
CA CYS A 6 -2.48 -3.80 -5.90
C CYS A 6 -2.14 -5.07 -6.68
N THR A 7 -3.15 -5.67 -7.30
CA THR A 7 -2.98 -6.89 -8.11
C THR A 7 -2.36 -6.59 -9.48
N ASP A 8 -2.53 -5.36 -9.95
CA ASP A 8 -2.01 -4.91 -11.25
C ASP A 8 -0.54 -4.48 -11.16
N TYR A 9 0.09 -4.35 -12.34
CA TYR A 9 1.44 -3.81 -12.47
C TYR A 9 1.47 -2.29 -12.21
N LEU A 10 2.35 -1.88 -11.30
CA LEU A 10 2.68 -0.48 -11.02
C LEU A 10 4.10 -0.20 -11.55
N PRO A 11 4.31 0.81 -12.43
CA PRO A 11 5.63 1.13 -12.97
C PRO A 11 6.72 1.37 -11.93
N GLU A 12 6.35 1.84 -10.74
CA GLU A 12 7.31 2.20 -9.69
C GLU A 12 7.84 0.99 -8.89
N VAL A 13 7.06 -0.09 -8.82
CA VAL A 13 7.30 -1.20 -7.86
C VAL A 13 7.05 -2.60 -8.42
N GLY A 14 6.47 -2.71 -9.62
CA GLY A 14 6.07 -3.98 -10.22
C GLY A 14 4.63 -4.39 -9.86
N GLY A 15 4.33 -5.69 -9.98
CA GLY A 15 3.01 -6.26 -9.64
C GLY A 15 2.95 -6.82 -8.22
N GLY A 16 1.75 -6.96 -7.67
CA GLY A 16 1.52 -7.59 -6.36
C GLY A 16 1.97 -6.74 -5.17
N TYR A 17 1.82 -5.41 -5.26
CA TYR A 17 2.27 -4.50 -4.23
C TYR A 17 1.30 -4.45 -3.04
N VAL A 18 1.78 -4.74 -1.83
CA VAL A 18 0.96 -4.67 -0.60
C VAL A 18 1.47 -3.53 0.28
N CYS A 19 0.58 -2.63 0.71
CA CYS A 19 0.95 -1.56 1.62
C CYS A 19 -0.13 -1.23 2.63
N ILE A 20 0.31 -0.64 3.74
CA ILE A 20 -0.54 -0.02 4.74
C ILE A 20 -0.57 1.47 4.41
N VAL A 21 -1.76 2.04 4.31
CA VAL A 21 -1.94 3.47 4.04
C VAL A 21 -2.84 4.14 5.07
N ALA A 22 -2.52 5.40 5.34
CA ALA A 22 -3.33 6.35 6.10
C ALA A 22 -3.06 7.76 5.53
N PRO A 23 -3.81 8.80 5.92
CA PRO A 23 -3.52 10.16 5.44
C PRO A 23 -2.04 10.51 5.66
N ARG A 24 -1.33 10.85 4.57
CA ARG A 24 0.10 11.16 4.53
C ARG A 24 1.03 10.08 5.09
N MET A 25 0.62 8.81 5.04
CA MET A 25 1.42 7.67 5.50
C MET A 25 1.27 6.49 4.53
N LEU A 26 2.41 5.90 4.16
CA LEU A 26 2.48 4.69 3.34
C LEU A 26 3.61 3.82 3.85
N ARG A 27 3.31 2.55 4.14
CA ARG A 27 4.31 1.56 4.51
C ARG A 27 4.15 0.30 3.68
N HIS A 28 5.19 -0.07 2.93
CA HIS A 28 5.23 -1.29 2.15
C HIS A 28 5.31 -2.49 3.09
N VAL A 29 4.44 -3.47 2.86
CA VAL A 29 4.49 -4.78 3.50
C VAL A 29 5.27 -5.75 2.60
N THR A 30 6.53 -6.03 2.96
CA THR A 30 7.44 -6.83 2.13
C THR A 30 7.51 -8.31 2.52
N THR A 31 6.92 -8.72 3.64
CA THR A 31 6.95 -10.12 4.10
C THR A 31 5.55 -10.71 4.21
N GLU A 32 5.38 -11.94 3.73
CA GLU A 32 4.13 -12.70 3.86
C GLU A 32 3.71 -12.85 5.33
N SER A 33 4.66 -13.03 6.25
CA SER A 33 4.40 -13.09 7.69
C SER A 33 3.68 -11.86 8.22
N THR A 34 4.02 -10.67 7.70
CA THR A 34 3.35 -9.42 8.09
C THR A 34 1.94 -9.36 7.51
N VAL A 35 1.73 -9.83 6.28
CA VAL A 35 0.38 -9.93 5.68
C VAL A 35 -0.51 -10.88 6.49
N VAL A 36 0.03 -12.02 6.92
CA VAL A 36 -0.69 -12.99 7.78
C VAL A 36 -1.02 -12.37 9.13
N ALA A 37 -0.07 -11.67 9.76
CA ALA A 37 -0.30 -10.98 11.02
C ALA A 37 -1.38 -9.89 10.90
N LEU A 38 -1.40 -9.14 9.79
CA LEU A 38 -2.43 -8.12 9.50
C LEU A 38 -3.81 -8.75 9.34
N ARG A 39 -3.90 -9.89 8.64
CA ARG A 39 -5.16 -10.65 8.53
C ARG A 39 -5.65 -11.15 9.89
N ALA A 40 -4.74 -11.63 10.75
CA ALA A 40 -5.08 -12.12 12.09
C ALA A 40 -5.67 -11.03 13.00
N VAL A 41 -5.28 -9.77 12.81
CA VAL A 41 -5.84 -8.61 13.56
C VAL A 41 -7.01 -7.94 12.84
N GLY A 42 -7.61 -8.59 11.84
CA GLY A 42 -8.78 -8.09 11.12
C GLY A 42 -8.48 -7.03 10.04
N MET A 43 -7.21 -6.76 9.74
CA MET A 43 -6.77 -5.85 8.68
C MET A 43 -6.42 -6.63 7.40
N ALA A 44 -7.40 -7.32 6.84
CA ALA A 44 -7.22 -8.04 5.59
C ALA A 44 -6.92 -7.06 4.43
N PRO A 45 -5.96 -7.38 3.55
CA PRO A 45 -5.68 -6.57 2.37
C PRO A 45 -6.91 -6.48 1.48
N ARG A 46 -7.21 -5.26 1.01
CA ARG A 46 -8.22 -5.04 -0.01
C ARG A 46 -7.55 -5.04 -1.38
N ASP A 47 -7.98 -5.97 -2.23
CA ASP A 47 -7.52 -6.05 -3.61
C ASP A 47 -8.08 -4.87 -4.41
N ILE A 48 -7.21 -4.19 -5.16
CA ILE A 48 -7.56 -3.05 -5.99
C ILE A 48 -6.69 -3.02 -7.25
N GLY A 49 -7.25 -2.54 -8.36
CA GLY A 49 -6.50 -2.31 -9.58
C GLY A 49 -5.62 -1.04 -9.50
N ALA A 50 -4.74 -0.88 -10.48
CA ALA A 50 -3.74 0.20 -10.52
C ALA A 50 -4.38 1.60 -10.44
N GLN A 51 -5.45 1.83 -11.20
CA GLN A 51 -6.12 3.14 -11.22
C GLN A 51 -6.68 3.50 -9.85
N GLY A 52 -7.46 2.61 -9.23
CA GLY A 52 -8.03 2.84 -7.91
C GLY A 52 -6.96 2.97 -6.82
N PHE A 53 -5.84 2.26 -6.96
CA PHE A 53 -4.71 2.40 -6.05
C PHE A 53 -4.16 3.83 -6.06
N TYR A 54 -3.92 4.39 -7.26
CA TYR A 54 -3.43 5.77 -7.38
C TYR A 54 -4.45 6.81 -6.93
N ASP A 55 -5.74 6.58 -7.16
CA ASP A 55 -6.80 7.46 -6.67
C ASP A 55 -6.78 7.50 -5.13
N ILE A 56 -6.58 6.36 -4.47
CA ILE A 56 -6.44 6.30 -3.01
C ILE A 56 -5.20 7.05 -2.55
N LEU A 57 -4.02 6.82 -3.16
CA LEU A 57 -2.81 7.54 -2.79
C LEU A 57 -2.98 9.05 -2.88
N THR A 58 -3.61 9.51 -3.96
CA THR A 58 -3.91 10.93 -4.19
C THR A 58 -4.87 11.46 -3.13
N SER A 59 -5.95 10.72 -2.82
CA SER A 59 -6.92 11.11 -1.78
C SER A 59 -6.29 11.21 -0.38
N LEU A 60 -5.25 10.40 -0.12
CA LEU A 60 -4.51 10.39 1.14
C LEU A 60 -3.32 11.37 1.15
N SER A 61 -3.15 12.18 0.10
CA SER A 61 -2.01 13.10 -0.04
C SER A 61 -0.64 12.39 0.00
N ILE A 62 -0.55 11.18 -0.56
CA ILE A 62 0.69 10.42 -0.68
C ILE A 62 1.23 10.61 -2.11
N PRO A 63 2.40 11.22 -2.29
CA PRO A 63 2.96 11.41 -3.62
C PRO A 63 3.45 10.10 -4.22
N ARG A 64 3.26 9.90 -5.53
CA ARG A 64 3.69 8.69 -6.24
C ARG A 64 5.18 8.41 -6.14
N SER A 65 6.01 9.45 -5.96
CA SER A 65 7.45 9.29 -5.74
C SER A 65 7.82 8.48 -4.49
N GLU A 66 6.90 8.34 -3.54
CA GLU A 66 7.08 7.53 -2.33
C GLU A 66 6.63 6.07 -2.51
N LEU A 67 6.05 5.73 -3.66
CA LEU A 67 5.71 4.37 -4.03
C LEU A 67 6.98 3.64 -4.46
N ARG A 68 7.65 3.01 -3.51
CA ARG A 68 8.91 2.28 -3.72
C ARG A 68 8.96 0.97 -2.96
N THR A 69 9.88 0.10 -3.33
CA THR A 69 10.20 -1.10 -2.57
C THR A 69 10.76 -0.72 -1.20
N GLY A 70 10.21 -1.30 -0.12
CA GLY A 70 10.57 -0.93 1.25
C GLY A 70 10.16 0.48 1.68
N ALA A 71 9.15 1.08 1.05
CA ALA A 71 8.66 2.40 1.43
C ALA A 71 8.21 2.45 2.90
N ASP A 72 8.63 3.49 3.63
CA ASP A 72 8.17 3.85 4.96
C ASP A 72 7.99 5.38 5.02
N TYR A 73 6.99 5.85 4.30
CA TYR A 73 6.64 7.25 4.20
C TYR A 73 5.68 7.64 5.33
N SER A 74 5.99 8.72 6.02
CA SER A 74 5.10 9.35 7.01
C SER A 74 5.40 10.84 7.09
N ARG A 75 4.38 11.68 6.95
CA ARG A 75 4.49 13.14 7.07
C ARG A 75 3.42 13.67 8.03
N ARG A 76 3.84 14.48 9.00
CA ARG A 76 2.94 15.17 9.95
C ARG A 76 2.10 16.24 9.26
#